data_AF-A0A9P5VAP8-F1
#
_entry.id   AF-A0A9P5VAP8-F1
#
_cell.length_a   1.000
_cell.length_b   1.000
_cell.length_c   1.000
_cell.angle_alpha   90.00
_cell.angle_beta   90.00
_cell.angle_gamma   90.00
#
_symmetry.space_group_name_H-M   'P 1'
#
loop_
_entity.id
_entity.type
_entity.pdbx_description
1 polymer ?
#
loop_
_entity_poly.entity_id
_entity_poly.type
_entity_poly.pdbx_seq_one_letter_code
_entity_poly.pdbx_strand_id
1 'polypeptide(L)'
;MKRLFNQLLQKPPATQVISIPPTTSTKTLSPLDIPLILDLVFSYLNDHILRYKVALVCRQWFLHHQNRFSRTIAFSDFWSEKQVAHFLTKLPGAGRLECVLNFDSLRGIDTVNIRAVLARYQRDYQTRLEQMDQVEILKRKPTLYSFGSLKAISIYVAIQYDTTIDSIPFPPSLTSLELTFVYSRSNGESLGKIMRTCPLLEVLSMEVEERTGQPLSWITLEQEHQPKPLPLQHLKLRNVSFAQADLENLLSFTPQIKSLKLIGLNTRLDPEYDWTRLLEHLKALRITLEDVYFFEYGQQSHLDISPRLREICPTAWDWTLWAPDVTPSFLQELTLRTSFVTTLELFWKPRNSDYAPQCCSSELEHAPRLIHKYLCTSSQLVHLRSLKTVIRPEFMDLFNRRDSYADPQDQPTTSPLPALWLCRGLKTLHVELHGRHCSRIFFGYVSRVLPQLEELFVHIPQVCKPHEDSPFIYPVMHVHLQGGLCLLSRLKYLRRLRVASASHQYGVTNGCSKMELNWMLPSGRRDKFKRQRRAEMGKWRMMRDEEDQRETMLPSRQQLPRIEREADAEIWAQLRNLGLLLDVEEVVKEIDSGGFEPLPSLERLSFSLITPEMKHPEAELKNVFRKKKK
;
A
#
# COMPACT_ATOMS: atom_id res chain seq x y z
N MET A 1 39.98 0.17 -9.83
CA MET A 1 39.92 1.31 -8.89
C MET A 1 41.16 1.50 -8.00
N LYS A 2 41.83 0.45 -7.46
CA LYS A 2 43.07 0.63 -6.64
C LYS A 2 44.28 1.22 -7.38
N ARG A 3 44.40 1.06 -8.71
CA ARG A 3 45.54 1.59 -9.50
C ARG A 3 45.51 3.10 -9.77
N LEU A 4 44.35 3.74 -9.73
CA LEU A 4 44.21 5.19 -9.98
C LEU A 4 44.51 6.04 -8.73
N PHE A 5 44.50 5.44 -7.53
CA PHE A 5 44.71 6.18 -6.28
C PHE A 5 46.19 6.44 -5.96
N ASN A 6 47.12 5.69 -6.56
CA ASN A 6 48.57 5.87 -6.33
C ASN A 6 49.19 7.00 -7.16
N GLN A 7 48.48 7.56 -8.14
CA GLN A 7 48.97 8.70 -8.93
C GLN A 7 48.72 10.08 -8.28
N LEU A 8 47.87 10.16 -7.25
CA LEU A 8 47.52 11.43 -6.58
C LEU A 8 48.39 11.76 -5.36
N LEU A 9 49.43 10.97 -5.08
CA LEU A 9 50.35 11.16 -3.94
C LEU A 9 51.79 11.51 -4.37
N GLN A 10 51.99 12.09 -5.56
CA GLN A 10 53.30 12.62 -5.95
C GLN A 10 53.48 14.05 -5.42
N LYS A 11 54.63 14.24 -4.76
CA LYS A 11 55.18 15.47 -4.16
C LYS A 11 54.96 16.71 -5.05
N PRO A 12 54.67 17.90 -4.48
CA PRO A 12 54.58 19.12 -5.27
C PRO A 12 55.95 19.47 -5.86
N PRO A 13 56.08 19.71 -7.18
CA PRO A 13 57.29 20.29 -7.74
C PRO A 13 57.35 21.79 -7.43
N ALA A 14 58.58 22.30 -7.38
CA ALA A 14 58.90 23.69 -7.08
C ALA A 14 58.19 24.67 -8.03
N THR A 15 57.79 25.80 -7.46
CA THR A 15 57.07 26.93 -8.07
C THR A 15 57.77 27.42 -9.35
N GLN A 16 57.27 27.01 -10.50
CA GLN A 16 57.56 27.66 -11.79
C GLN A 16 56.40 28.58 -12.16
N VAL A 17 56.73 29.82 -12.51
CA VAL A 17 55.80 30.82 -13.01
C VAL A 17 55.33 30.36 -14.40
N ILE A 18 54.14 29.76 -14.46
CA ILE A 18 53.50 29.32 -15.70
C ILE A 18 52.74 30.51 -16.28
N SER A 19 53.20 31.00 -17.43
CA SER A 19 52.44 31.88 -18.32
C SER A 19 51.23 31.10 -18.85
N ILE A 20 50.03 31.48 -18.42
CA ILE A 20 48.77 30.83 -18.83
C ILE A 20 48.40 31.33 -20.24
N PRO A 21 48.42 30.48 -21.28
CA PRO A 21 47.92 30.87 -22.60
C PRO A 21 46.38 30.97 -22.55
N PRO A 22 45.78 31.99 -23.19
CA PRO A 22 44.32 32.15 -23.25
C PRO A 22 43.71 31.19 -24.28
N THR A 23 43.65 29.90 -23.95
CA THR A 23 42.85 28.94 -24.72
C THR A 23 41.43 28.87 -24.15
N THR A 24 40.60 29.88 -24.45
CA THR A 24 39.15 29.79 -24.33
C THR A 24 38.60 28.90 -25.45
N SER A 25 38.83 27.60 -25.35
CA SER A 25 38.08 26.63 -26.14
C SER A 25 36.64 26.67 -25.65
N THR A 26 35.77 27.31 -26.42
CA THR A 26 34.32 27.29 -26.22
C THR A 26 33.82 25.87 -26.52
N LYS A 27 33.92 24.99 -25.52
CA LYS A 27 33.21 23.71 -25.57
C LYS A 27 31.72 24.03 -25.68
N THR A 28 31.13 23.67 -26.81
CA THR A 28 29.68 23.62 -26.96
C THR A 28 29.11 22.72 -25.88
N LEU A 29 28.32 23.30 -24.97
CA LEU A 29 27.63 22.58 -23.90
C LEU A 29 26.69 21.55 -24.52
N SER A 30 26.83 20.28 -24.12
CA SER A 30 25.87 19.25 -24.49
C SER A 30 24.54 19.54 -23.79
N PRO A 31 23.38 19.27 -24.42
CA PRO A 31 22.10 19.29 -23.71
C PRO A 31 22.09 18.41 -22.45
N LEU A 32 22.88 17.32 -22.42
CA LEU A 32 23.03 16.45 -21.26
C LEU A 32 23.88 17.07 -20.13
N ASP A 33 24.59 18.17 -20.39
CA ASP A 33 25.30 18.94 -19.37
C ASP A 33 24.35 19.87 -18.59
N ILE A 34 23.12 20.09 -19.09
CA ILE A 34 22.12 20.97 -18.48
C ILE A 34 21.26 20.15 -17.49
N PRO A 35 21.34 20.42 -16.16
CA PRO A 35 20.59 19.65 -15.15
C PRO A 35 19.08 19.61 -15.39
N LEU A 36 18.48 20.71 -15.83
CA LEU A 36 17.04 20.81 -16.12
C LEU A 36 16.59 19.84 -17.23
N ILE A 37 17.44 19.61 -18.23
CA ILE A 37 17.15 18.66 -19.31
C ILE A 37 17.25 17.23 -18.78
N LEU A 38 18.26 16.93 -17.96
CA LEU A 38 18.35 15.65 -17.27
C LEU A 38 17.14 15.43 -16.35
N ASP A 39 16.73 16.45 -15.59
CA ASP A 39 15.58 16.37 -14.69
C ASP A 39 14.31 15.98 -15.46
N LEU A 40 14.11 16.59 -16.63
CA LEU A 40 13.00 16.33 -17.54
C LEU A 40 13.10 14.91 -18.14
N VAL A 41 14.25 14.52 -18.69
CA VAL A 41 14.46 13.17 -19.25
C VAL A 41 14.17 12.10 -18.18
N PHE A 42 14.67 12.33 -16.97
CA PHE A 42 14.50 11.41 -15.86
C PHE A 42 13.09 11.38 -15.29
N SER A 43 12.29 12.43 -15.48
CA SER A 43 10.88 12.44 -15.07
C SER A 43 10.03 11.41 -15.84
N TYR A 44 10.48 10.97 -17.01
CA TYR A 44 9.85 9.90 -17.80
C TYR A 44 10.28 8.49 -17.38
N LEU A 45 11.23 8.35 -16.44
CA LEU A 45 11.77 7.07 -16.00
C LEU A 45 11.27 6.74 -14.60
N ASN A 46 10.96 5.47 -14.34
CA ASN A 46 10.55 5.03 -13.01
C ASN A 46 11.76 4.93 -12.05
N ASP A 47 11.48 4.98 -10.74
CA ASP A 47 12.49 4.93 -9.69
C ASP A 47 13.45 3.74 -9.79
N HIS A 48 12.97 2.60 -10.31
CA HIS A 48 13.80 1.42 -10.49
C HIS A 48 14.86 1.65 -11.56
N ILE A 49 14.45 2.10 -12.74
CA ILE A 49 15.35 2.41 -13.85
C ILE A 49 16.33 3.49 -13.40
N LEU A 50 15.85 4.52 -12.72
CA LEU A 50 16.71 5.58 -12.24
C LEU A 50 17.77 5.07 -11.24
N ARG A 51 17.36 4.27 -10.26
CA ARG A 51 18.23 3.74 -9.21
C ARG A 51 19.25 2.71 -9.69
N TYR A 52 18.83 1.81 -10.59
CA TYR A 52 19.64 0.65 -10.97
C TYR A 52 20.27 0.74 -12.36
N LYS A 53 19.83 1.66 -13.21
CA LYS A 53 20.41 1.84 -14.56
C LYS A 53 21.00 3.24 -14.72
N VAL A 54 20.21 4.29 -14.50
CA VAL A 54 20.62 5.68 -14.78
C VAL A 54 21.74 6.15 -13.85
N ALA A 55 21.65 5.82 -12.55
CA ALA A 55 22.70 6.13 -11.58
C ALA A 55 24.05 5.45 -11.89
N LEU A 56 24.08 4.45 -12.79
CA LEU A 56 25.30 3.74 -13.19
C LEU A 56 25.92 4.27 -14.50
N VAL A 57 25.27 5.22 -15.18
CA VAL A 57 25.73 5.72 -16.50
C VAL A 57 26.99 6.58 -16.36
N CYS A 58 26.94 7.66 -15.59
CA CYS A 58 28.10 8.52 -15.36
C CYS A 58 27.99 9.25 -14.00
N ARG A 59 29.08 9.91 -13.58
CA ARG A 59 29.14 10.62 -12.28
C ARG A 59 28.13 11.78 -12.20
N GLN A 60 27.91 12.50 -13.30
CA GLN A 60 26.95 13.62 -13.31
C GLN A 60 25.53 13.12 -13.07
N TRP A 61 25.12 12.07 -13.78
CA TRP A 61 23.79 11.47 -13.64
C TRP A 61 23.59 10.90 -12.24
N PHE A 62 24.61 10.23 -11.70
CA PHE A 62 24.62 9.77 -10.32
C PHE A 62 24.41 10.91 -9.32
N LEU A 63 25.20 11.99 -9.42
CA LEU A 63 25.13 13.13 -8.49
C LEU A 63 23.78 13.85 -8.60
N HIS A 64 23.27 14.01 -9.81
CA HIS A 64 21.98 14.61 -10.08
C HIS A 64 20.83 13.79 -9.44
N HIS A 65 20.98 12.46 -9.40
CA HIS A 65 20.00 11.57 -8.78
C HIS A 65 20.14 11.38 -7.28
N GLN A 66 21.30 11.69 -6.70
CA GLN A 66 21.60 11.38 -5.31
C GLN A 66 20.61 12.00 -4.33
N ASN A 67 20.02 13.15 -4.68
CA ASN A 67 19.02 13.85 -3.86
C ASN A 67 17.57 13.44 -4.14
N ARG A 68 17.32 12.73 -5.25
CA ARG A 68 15.96 12.27 -5.62
C ARG A 68 15.55 11.01 -4.85
N PHE A 69 16.52 10.20 -4.39
CA PHE A 69 16.22 8.97 -3.67
C PHE A 69 16.35 9.14 -2.17
N SER A 70 15.23 9.01 -1.47
CA SER A 70 15.25 8.68 -0.06
C SER A 70 15.63 7.21 0.11
N ARG A 71 16.63 6.97 0.96
CA ARG A 71 16.94 5.62 1.41
C ARG A 71 15.86 5.21 2.40
N THR A 72 15.02 4.26 2.00
CA THR A 72 14.07 3.60 2.90
C THR A 72 14.77 2.49 3.68
N ILE A 73 14.53 2.45 4.98
CA ILE A 73 14.92 1.35 5.85
C ILE A 73 13.71 0.91 6.66
N ALA A 74 13.64 -0.37 6.97
CA ALA A 74 12.61 -0.90 7.85
C ALA A 74 13.19 -1.19 9.24
N PHE A 75 12.32 -1.18 10.23
CA PHE A 75 12.57 -1.63 11.59
C PHE A 75 11.41 -2.53 12.02
N SER A 76 11.72 -3.58 12.76
CA SER A 76 10.72 -4.39 13.44
C SER A 76 11.22 -4.72 14.83
N ASP A 77 10.34 -4.56 15.79
CA ASP A 77 10.49 -4.99 17.18
C ASP A 77 10.78 -6.50 17.34
N PHE A 78 10.37 -7.35 16.39
CA PHE A 78 10.71 -8.78 16.37
C PHE A 78 12.18 -9.07 16.01
N TRP A 79 13.01 -8.05 15.80
CA TRP A 79 14.41 -8.23 15.43
C TRP A 79 15.30 -8.59 16.62
N SER A 80 16.24 -9.52 16.38
CA SER A 80 17.34 -9.78 17.32
C SER A 80 18.22 -8.54 17.52
N GLU A 81 18.90 -8.43 18.67
CA GLU A 81 19.84 -7.35 18.97
C GLU A 81 20.87 -7.13 17.85
N LYS A 82 21.39 -8.21 17.25
CA LYS A 82 22.33 -8.11 16.12
C LYS A 82 21.72 -7.42 14.90
N GLN A 83 20.44 -7.68 14.61
CA GLN A 83 19.73 -7.02 13.50
C GLN A 83 19.48 -5.55 13.83
N VAL A 84 19.10 -5.24 15.07
CA VAL A 84 18.91 -3.86 15.56
C VAL A 84 20.24 -3.08 15.48
N ALA A 85 21.34 -3.66 15.95
CA ALA A 85 22.67 -3.07 15.85
C ALA A 85 23.06 -2.80 14.38
N HIS A 86 22.85 -3.77 13.49
CA HIS A 86 23.08 -3.59 12.05
C HIS A 86 22.21 -2.49 11.46
N PHE A 87 20.96 -2.40 11.86
CA PHE A 87 20.02 -1.36 11.44
C PHE A 87 20.47 0.02 11.92
N LEU A 88 20.91 0.17 13.17
CA LEU A 88 21.39 1.43 13.71
C LEU A 88 22.58 1.99 12.92
N THR A 89 23.46 1.13 12.38
CA THR A 89 24.55 1.60 11.50
C THR A 89 24.05 2.21 10.17
N LYS A 90 22.85 1.83 9.75
CA LYS A 90 22.22 2.21 8.48
C LYS A 90 21.25 3.38 8.60
N LEU A 91 20.78 3.67 9.81
CA LEU A 91 19.77 4.69 10.11
C LEU A 91 20.24 6.12 9.81
N PRO A 92 21.48 6.54 10.15
CA PRO A 92 21.97 7.85 9.74
C PRO A 92 22.11 7.94 8.21
N GLY A 93 21.48 8.96 7.61
CA GLY A 93 21.37 9.13 6.16
C GLY A 93 20.17 8.42 5.53
N ALA A 94 19.29 7.79 6.31
CA ALA A 94 18.02 7.30 5.81
C ALA A 94 17.01 8.45 5.66
N GLY A 95 16.28 8.46 4.54
CA GLY A 95 15.24 9.46 4.28
C GLY A 95 13.85 9.01 4.68
N ARG A 96 13.59 7.69 4.70
CA ARG A 96 12.31 7.09 5.12
C ARG A 96 12.56 5.91 6.07
N LEU A 97 11.77 5.82 7.14
CA LEU A 97 11.76 4.72 8.09
C LEU A 97 10.37 4.08 8.12
N GLU A 98 10.32 2.77 7.94
CA GLU A 98 9.11 1.96 8.08
C GLU A 98 9.23 1.08 9.34
N CYS A 99 8.31 1.20 10.29
CA CYS A 99 8.38 0.52 11.57
C CYS A 99 7.22 -0.44 11.76
N VAL A 100 7.52 -1.59 12.36
CA VAL A 100 6.53 -2.48 12.98
C VAL A 100 6.77 -2.47 14.46
N LEU A 101 5.73 -2.18 15.21
CA LEU A 101 5.75 -2.22 16.65
C LEU A 101 4.60 -3.11 17.13
N ASN A 102 4.90 -3.98 18.07
CA ASN A 102 3.96 -4.71 18.88
C ASN A 102 4.25 -4.32 20.33
N PHE A 103 3.50 -3.35 20.87
CA PHE A 103 3.82 -2.81 22.18
C PHE A 103 3.56 -3.80 23.33
N ASP A 104 2.94 -4.95 23.05
CA ASP A 104 2.37 -5.82 24.09
C ASP A 104 2.73 -7.30 23.92
N SER A 105 3.98 -7.58 23.57
CA SER A 105 4.50 -8.91 23.81
C SER A 105 4.55 -9.14 25.33
N LEU A 106 3.67 -10.02 25.85
CA LEU A 106 3.69 -10.55 27.23
C LEU A 106 5.07 -11.09 27.67
N ARG A 107 6.00 -11.23 26.72
CA ARG A 107 7.38 -11.68 26.94
C ARG A 107 8.30 -10.58 27.49
N GLY A 108 7.81 -9.38 27.77
CA GLY A 108 8.63 -8.29 28.30
C GLY A 108 9.77 -7.88 27.36
N ILE A 109 9.61 -8.12 26.05
CA ILE A 109 10.56 -7.60 25.05
C ILE A 109 10.26 -6.11 24.94
N ASP A 110 11.15 -5.36 25.57
CA ASP A 110 11.09 -3.95 25.84
C ASP A 110 10.76 -3.10 24.60
N THR A 111 9.59 -2.46 24.63
CA THR A 111 9.18 -1.39 23.71
C THR A 111 10.12 -0.17 23.75
N VAL A 112 11.04 -0.17 24.73
CA VAL A 112 12.22 0.70 24.86
C VAL A 112 13.02 0.80 23.55
N ASN A 113 12.92 -0.18 22.65
CA ASN A 113 13.72 -0.22 21.43
C ASN A 113 13.47 0.96 20.46
N ILE A 114 12.23 1.30 20.09
CA ILE A 114 12.04 2.35 19.05
C ILE A 114 12.34 3.77 19.57
N ARG A 115 11.95 4.06 20.82
CA ARG A 115 12.27 5.36 21.45
C ARG A 115 13.78 5.51 21.57
N ALA A 116 14.48 4.49 22.06
CA ALA A 116 15.93 4.49 22.16
C ALA A 116 16.60 4.58 20.79
N VAL A 117 16.07 3.89 19.77
CA VAL A 117 16.55 3.94 18.39
C VAL A 117 16.45 5.36 17.82
N LEU A 118 15.30 6.04 17.96
CA LEU A 118 15.11 7.39 17.43
C LEU A 118 15.87 8.45 18.25
N ALA A 119 15.92 8.32 19.57
CA ALA A 119 16.76 9.18 20.43
C ALA A 119 18.25 9.04 20.09
N ARG A 120 18.71 7.81 19.82
CA ARG A 120 20.07 7.55 19.37
C ARG A 120 20.31 8.10 17.96
N TYR A 121 19.35 7.96 17.05
CA TYR A 121 19.45 8.53 15.70
C TYR A 121 19.74 10.02 15.73
N GLN A 122 19.02 10.80 16.53
CA GLN A 122 19.23 12.25 16.59
C GLN A 122 20.66 12.60 17.00
N ARG A 123 21.22 11.91 18.01
CA ARG A 123 22.62 12.07 18.44
C ARG A 123 23.62 11.62 17.37
N ASP A 124 23.38 10.47 16.75
CA ASP A 124 24.26 9.91 15.71
C ASP A 124 24.23 10.77 14.43
N TYR A 125 23.08 11.36 14.09
CA TYR A 125 22.93 12.28 12.97
C TYR A 125 23.70 13.58 13.20
N GLN A 126 23.54 14.19 14.38
CA GLN A 126 24.24 15.42 14.74
C GLN A 126 25.75 15.23 14.74
N THR A 127 26.24 14.17 15.39
CA THR A 127 27.68 13.81 15.38
C THR A 127 28.23 13.67 13.97
N ARG A 128 27.47 13.04 13.06
CA ARG A 128 27.91 12.88 11.65
C ARG A 128 27.87 14.18 10.87
N LEU A 129 26.91 15.06 11.16
CA LEU A 129 26.85 16.38 10.53
C LEU A 129 28.10 17.20 10.88
N GLU A 130 28.46 17.23 12.16
CA GLU A 130 29.69 17.90 12.66
C GLU A 130 30.96 17.29 12.06
N GLN A 131 31.04 15.95 12.01
CA GLN A 131 32.16 15.25 11.36
C GLN A 131 32.25 15.58 9.87
N MET A 132 31.11 15.71 9.18
CA MET A 132 31.10 16.10 7.78
C MET A 132 31.66 17.50 7.63
N ASP A 133 31.22 18.47 8.43
CA ASP A 133 31.70 19.85 8.36
C ASP A 133 33.22 19.97 8.58
N GLN A 134 33.82 19.06 9.36
CA GLN A 134 35.27 19.00 9.56
C GLN A 134 36.04 18.32 8.41
N VAL A 135 35.41 17.42 7.66
CA VAL A 135 36.08 16.68 6.57
C VAL A 135 35.99 17.46 5.25
N GLU A 136 37.15 17.87 4.73
CA GLU A 136 37.29 18.47 3.40
C GLU A 136 36.45 17.71 2.36
N ILE A 137 35.60 18.44 1.64
CA ILE A 137 34.64 17.90 0.65
C ILE A 137 35.34 16.95 -0.34
N LEU A 138 36.59 17.23 -0.71
CA LEU A 138 37.40 16.44 -1.65
C LEU A 138 37.74 15.03 -1.16
N LYS A 139 37.77 14.78 0.16
CA LYS A 139 38.09 13.47 0.74
C LYS A 139 36.86 12.57 0.89
N ARG A 140 35.65 13.09 0.67
CA ARG A 140 34.41 12.34 0.85
C ARG A 140 34.21 11.37 -0.31
N LYS A 141 34.11 10.06 0.00
CA LYS A 141 33.72 9.06 -1.00
C LYS A 141 32.24 9.26 -1.35
N PRO A 142 31.88 9.45 -2.63
CA PRO A 142 30.49 9.58 -3.02
C PRO A 142 29.73 8.28 -2.68
N THR A 143 28.61 8.42 -1.97
CA THR A 143 27.67 7.33 -1.64
C THR A 143 26.42 7.43 -2.50
N LEU A 144 25.76 6.30 -2.80
CA LEU A 144 24.55 6.29 -3.65
C LEU A 144 23.43 7.20 -3.13
N TYR A 145 23.38 7.38 -1.81
CA TYR A 145 22.43 8.26 -1.15
C TYR A 145 23.19 9.44 -0.57
N SER A 146 22.63 10.64 -0.68
CA SER A 146 23.15 11.79 0.06
C SER A 146 22.91 11.52 1.55
N PHE A 147 23.85 11.95 2.38
CA PHE A 147 23.61 11.97 3.79
C PHE A 147 22.55 13.04 4.05
N GLY A 148 21.36 12.60 4.46
CA GLY A 148 20.22 13.45 4.72
C GLY A 148 19.54 13.10 6.04
N SER A 149 18.72 14.03 6.51
CA SER A 149 17.86 13.83 7.66
C SER A 149 16.68 12.88 7.34
N LEU A 150 16.12 12.29 8.39
CA LEU A 150 14.96 11.42 8.31
C LEU A 150 13.71 12.27 8.12
N LYS A 151 13.09 12.16 6.93
CA LYS A 151 11.99 13.01 6.49
C LYS A 151 10.62 12.32 6.54
N ALA A 152 10.59 10.99 6.45
CA ALA A 152 9.36 10.22 6.48
C ALA A 152 9.44 9.06 7.47
N ILE A 153 8.41 8.89 8.27
CA ILE A 153 8.25 7.77 9.20
C ILE A 153 6.86 7.17 8.97
N SER A 154 6.79 5.84 8.81
CA SER A 154 5.55 5.09 8.75
C SER A 154 5.59 4.02 9.83
N ILE A 155 4.70 4.08 10.81
CA ILE A 155 4.66 3.16 11.96
C ILE A 155 3.37 2.37 11.91
N TYR A 156 3.51 1.05 11.79
CA TYR A 156 2.43 0.10 11.98
C TYR A 156 2.53 -0.49 13.39
N VAL A 157 1.46 -0.32 14.16
CA VAL A 157 1.35 -0.72 15.56
C VAL A 157 0.28 -1.79 15.67
N ALA A 158 0.69 -3.03 15.93
CA ALA A 158 -0.25 -4.14 16.05
C ALA A 158 -1.13 -4.04 17.31
N ILE A 159 -0.54 -3.72 18.45
CA ILE A 159 -1.25 -3.60 19.73
C ILE A 159 -0.60 -2.48 20.53
N GLN A 160 -1.42 -1.64 21.16
CA GLN A 160 -1.01 -0.55 22.03
C GLN A 160 -1.91 -0.50 23.28
N TYR A 161 -1.42 -0.96 24.43
CA TYR A 161 -2.13 -0.77 25.70
C TYR A 161 -1.75 0.54 26.40
N ASP A 162 -0.49 0.68 26.85
CA ASP A 162 -0.11 1.74 27.81
C ASP A 162 0.91 2.76 27.31
N THR A 163 1.51 2.52 26.14
CA THR A 163 2.51 3.45 25.60
C THR A 163 1.84 4.42 24.64
N THR A 164 1.95 5.71 24.90
CA THR A 164 1.48 6.76 23.99
C THR A 164 2.52 7.04 22.90
N ILE A 165 2.09 7.31 21.67
CA ILE A 165 2.95 7.68 20.53
C ILE A 165 3.64 9.01 20.78
N ASP A 166 3.00 9.89 21.54
CA ASP A 166 3.49 11.21 21.90
C ASP A 166 4.87 11.17 22.62
N SER A 167 5.24 10.03 23.18
CA SER A 167 6.52 9.76 23.84
C SER A 167 7.66 9.41 22.86
N ILE A 168 7.34 9.18 21.59
CA ILE A 168 8.34 8.87 20.57
C ILE A 168 9.08 10.17 20.22
N PRO A 169 10.42 10.20 20.32
CA PRO A 169 11.22 11.38 20.02
C PRO A 169 11.36 11.51 18.49
N PHE A 170 10.30 11.96 17.83
CA PHE A 170 10.32 12.20 16.39
C PHE A 170 11.38 13.24 16.02
N PRO A 171 12.09 13.08 14.91
CA PRO A 171 13.08 14.06 14.50
C PRO A 171 12.40 15.35 14.02
N PRO A 172 12.93 16.54 14.34
CA PRO A 172 12.33 17.82 13.93
C PRO A 172 12.37 18.07 12.42
N SER A 173 13.10 17.23 11.69
CA SER A 173 13.20 17.26 10.23
C SER A 173 12.10 16.44 9.52
N LEU A 174 11.19 15.85 10.27
CA LEU A 174 10.13 15.01 9.75
C LEU A 174 9.11 15.86 8.97
N THR A 175 8.90 15.49 7.70
CA THR A 175 7.91 16.08 6.80
C THR A 175 6.70 15.17 6.60
N SER A 176 6.83 13.87 6.86
CA SER A 176 5.74 12.90 6.68
C SER A 176 5.70 11.89 7.83
N LEU A 177 4.53 11.75 8.44
CA LEU A 177 4.27 10.80 9.52
C LEU A 177 2.99 10.02 9.20
N GLU A 178 3.12 8.72 9.03
CA GLU A 178 2.02 7.77 8.87
C GLU A 178 1.98 6.86 10.10
N LEU A 179 0.83 6.76 10.74
CA LEU A 179 0.62 5.96 11.94
C LEU A 179 -0.62 5.08 11.72
N THR A 180 -0.45 3.77 11.81
CA THR A 180 -1.53 2.79 11.67
C THR A 180 -1.57 1.93 12.92
N PHE A 181 -2.69 1.95 13.63
CA PHE A 181 -2.96 1.16 14.83
C PHE A 181 -3.95 0.07 14.47
N VAL A 182 -3.57 -1.19 14.58
CA VAL A 182 -4.54 -2.28 14.47
C VAL A 182 -5.45 -2.24 15.68
N TYR A 183 -4.84 -2.18 16.86
CA TYR A 183 -5.53 -2.15 18.14
C TYR A 183 -4.89 -1.12 19.09
N SER A 184 -5.70 -0.20 19.64
CA SER A 184 -5.26 0.76 20.65
C SER A 184 -6.24 0.83 21.83
N ARG A 185 -5.69 1.01 23.03
CA ARG A 185 -6.39 1.26 24.30
C ARG A 185 -5.84 2.50 25.01
N SER A 186 -4.99 3.30 24.37
CA SER A 186 -4.39 4.45 25.06
C SER A 186 -5.46 5.48 25.45
N ASN A 187 -5.24 6.21 26.55
CA ASN A 187 -6.16 7.24 27.07
C ASN A 187 -6.19 8.52 26.22
N GLY A 188 -5.65 8.49 25.01
CA GLY A 188 -5.59 9.62 24.09
C GLY A 188 -4.18 9.91 23.62
N GLU A 189 -4.03 10.15 22.32
CA GLU A 189 -2.76 10.58 21.72
C GLU A 189 -2.73 12.09 21.56
N SER A 190 -1.65 12.74 22.03
CA SER A 190 -1.49 14.18 21.89
C SER A 190 -0.87 14.56 20.54
N LEU A 191 -1.71 14.88 19.56
CA LEU A 191 -1.24 15.34 18.26
C LEU A 191 -0.52 16.70 18.35
N GLY A 192 -0.92 17.56 19.30
CA GLY A 192 -0.25 18.83 19.55
C GLY A 192 1.23 18.69 19.93
N LYS A 193 1.61 17.61 20.63
CA LYS A 193 3.03 17.31 20.93
C LYS A 193 3.80 16.86 19.69
N ILE A 194 3.18 16.09 18.80
CA ILE A 194 3.78 15.68 17.53
C ILE A 194 4.05 16.92 16.66
N MET A 195 3.08 17.84 16.53
CA MET A 195 3.25 19.07 15.75
C MET A 195 4.35 19.97 16.33
N ARG A 196 4.46 20.09 17.66
CA ARG A 196 5.56 20.83 18.31
C ARG A 196 6.93 20.20 18.06
N THR A 197 6.98 18.87 18.06
CA THR A 197 8.23 18.12 17.87
C THR A 197 8.65 18.08 16.40
N CYS A 198 7.69 18.13 15.49
CA CYS A 198 7.87 18.07 14.03
C CYS A 198 7.37 19.35 13.35
N PRO A 199 8.06 20.49 13.51
CA PRO A 199 7.59 21.78 12.96
C PRO A 199 7.59 21.82 11.43
N LEU A 200 8.23 20.86 10.76
CA LEU A 200 8.29 20.74 9.30
C LEU A 200 7.27 19.73 8.74
N LEU A 201 6.33 19.26 9.55
CA LEU A 201 5.40 18.19 9.14
C LEU A 201 4.41 18.70 8.07
N GLU A 202 4.50 18.13 6.88
CA GLU A 202 3.64 18.41 5.72
C GLU A 202 2.52 17.37 5.57
N VAL A 203 2.78 16.11 5.95
CA VAL A 203 1.85 14.99 5.83
C VAL A 203 1.69 14.31 7.19
N LEU A 204 0.45 14.28 7.69
CA LEU A 204 0.07 13.50 8.86
C LEU A 204 -1.07 12.56 8.48
N SER A 205 -0.83 11.25 8.61
CA SER A 205 -1.85 10.22 8.46
C SER A 205 -1.93 9.39 9.74
N MET A 206 -3.11 9.27 10.31
CA MET A 206 -3.38 8.44 11.48
C MET A 206 -4.59 7.57 11.22
N GLU A 207 -4.46 6.27 11.43
CA GLU A 207 -5.49 5.28 11.14
C GLU A 207 -5.60 4.26 12.27
N VAL A 208 -6.84 3.94 12.68
CA VAL A 208 -7.13 2.85 13.62
C VAL A 208 -7.96 1.78 12.90
N GLU A 209 -7.47 0.55 12.75
CA GLU A 209 -8.12 -0.45 11.90
C GLU A 209 -9.27 -1.19 12.60
N GLU A 210 -9.09 -1.70 13.83
CA GLU A 210 -10.09 -2.59 14.46
C GLU A 210 -11.13 -1.87 15.32
N ARG A 211 -10.70 -0.93 16.17
CA ARG A 211 -11.57 -0.21 17.12
C ARG A 211 -12.00 1.14 16.58
N THR A 212 -13.26 1.50 16.82
CA THR A 212 -13.81 2.81 16.50
C THR A 212 -13.60 3.78 17.65
N GLY A 213 -13.18 5.00 17.34
CA GLY A 213 -13.19 6.12 18.28
C GLY A 213 -12.07 6.12 19.29
N GLN A 214 -10.85 5.79 18.85
CA GLN A 214 -9.66 6.07 19.66
C GLN A 214 -9.64 7.58 19.95
N PRO A 215 -9.70 8.02 21.22
CA PRO A 215 -9.62 9.43 21.55
C PRO A 215 -8.28 9.98 21.08
N LEU A 216 -8.32 11.15 20.47
CA LEU A 216 -7.18 12.01 20.21
C LEU A 216 -7.45 13.29 20.98
N SER A 217 -6.46 13.69 21.75
CA SER A 217 -6.48 14.99 22.38
C SER A 217 -5.60 15.92 21.59
N TRP A 218 -6.11 17.11 21.29
CA TRP A 218 -5.25 18.20 20.89
C TRP A 218 -5.00 19.01 22.15
N ILE A 219 -3.73 19.11 22.53
CA ILE A 219 -3.38 20.17 23.46
C ILE A 219 -3.49 21.45 22.64
N THR A 220 -4.36 22.37 23.08
CA THR A 220 -4.54 23.69 22.49
C THR A 220 -3.16 24.25 22.16
N LEU A 221 -2.91 24.51 20.88
CA LEU A 221 -1.71 25.21 20.46
C LEU A 221 -1.83 26.63 21.01
N GLU A 222 -1.22 26.87 22.18
CA GLU A 222 -1.25 28.18 22.83
C GLU A 222 -0.65 29.22 21.88
N GLN A 223 -1.45 30.23 21.52
CA GLN A 223 -1.08 31.29 20.56
C GLN A 223 0.22 31.99 20.97
N GLU A 224 0.49 32.11 22.26
CA GLU A 224 1.68 32.80 22.79
C GLU A 224 3.00 32.12 22.40
N HIS A 225 2.98 30.82 22.09
CA HIS A 225 4.20 30.03 21.84
C HIS A 225 4.40 29.64 20.36
N GLN A 226 3.45 29.93 19.46
CA GLN A 226 3.53 29.54 18.05
C GLN A 226 3.22 30.69 17.08
N PRO A 227 4.19 31.59 16.83
CA PRO A 227 4.01 32.69 15.89
C PRO A 227 4.11 32.29 14.41
N LYS A 228 4.44 31.03 14.08
CA LYS A 228 4.64 30.60 12.68
C LYS A 228 3.57 29.60 12.24
N PRO A 229 2.98 29.79 11.04
CA PRO A 229 2.08 28.80 10.46
C PRO A 229 2.82 27.47 10.24
N LEU A 230 2.12 26.38 10.51
CA LEU A 230 2.59 25.02 10.31
C LEU A 230 2.50 24.66 8.81
N PRO A 231 3.49 23.96 8.24
CA PRO A 231 3.54 23.63 6.80
C PRO A 231 2.65 22.42 6.44
N LEU A 232 1.71 22.04 7.30
CA LEU A 232 0.86 20.87 7.11
C LEU A 232 0.00 21.06 5.85
N GLN A 233 0.15 20.16 4.89
CA GLN A 233 -0.57 20.15 3.61
C GLN A 233 -1.59 19.01 3.53
N HIS A 234 -1.33 17.89 4.20
CA HIS A 234 -2.17 16.70 4.13
C HIS A 234 -2.47 16.14 5.53
N LEU A 235 -3.75 16.08 5.88
CA LEU A 235 -4.23 15.50 7.12
C LEU A 235 -5.23 14.38 6.82
N LYS A 236 -4.87 13.14 7.12
CA LYS A 236 -5.75 11.97 7.06
C LYS A 236 -5.95 11.40 8.46
N LEU A 237 -7.17 11.41 8.94
CA LEU A 237 -7.56 10.87 10.23
C LEU A 237 -8.64 9.81 10.00
N ARG A 238 -8.38 8.56 10.39
CA ARG A 238 -9.28 7.43 10.16
C ARG A 238 -9.58 6.68 11.45
N ASN A 239 -10.86 6.53 11.77
CA ASN A 239 -11.38 5.83 12.96
C ASN A 239 -10.92 6.43 14.30
N VAL A 240 -10.73 7.73 14.33
CA VAL A 240 -10.31 8.47 15.52
C VAL A 240 -11.47 9.30 16.07
N SER A 241 -11.31 9.82 17.28
CA SER A 241 -12.26 10.72 17.93
C SER A 241 -11.53 11.95 18.42
N PHE A 242 -12.06 13.16 18.20
CA PHE A 242 -11.50 14.41 18.70
C PHE A 242 -12.58 15.49 18.74
N ALA A 243 -12.39 16.53 19.55
CA ALA A 243 -13.31 17.67 19.61
C ALA A 243 -13.18 18.54 18.35
N GLN A 244 -14.30 19.06 17.83
CA GLN A 244 -14.30 19.91 16.64
C GLN A 244 -13.46 21.18 16.83
N ALA A 245 -13.57 21.81 18.00
CA ALA A 245 -12.84 23.03 18.34
C ALA A 245 -11.32 22.85 18.20
N ASP A 246 -10.83 21.65 18.51
CA ASP A 246 -9.42 21.33 18.41
C ASP A 246 -8.93 21.27 16.95
N LEU A 247 -9.74 20.67 16.06
CA LEU A 247 -9.43 20.64 14.63
C LEU A 247 -9.50 22.05 14.05
N GLU A 248 -10.53 22.82 14.38
CA GLU A 248 -10.67 24.21 13.95
C GLU A 248 -9.46 25.06 14.41
N ASN A 249 -8.99 24.84 15.65
CA ASN A 249 -7.78 25.45 16.16
C ASN A 249 -6.56 25.05 15.33
N LEU A 250 -6.34 23.76 15.05
CA LEU A 250 -5.23 23.31 14.18
C LEU A 250 -5.27 23.98 12.80
N LEU A 251 -6.46 24.01 12.18
CA LEU A 251 -6.65 24.58 10.84
C LEU A 251 -6.28 26.07 10.79
N SER A 252 -6.48 26.80 11.89
CA SER A 252 -6.05 28.21 11.99
C SER A 252 -4.53 28.39 11.88
N PHE A 253 -3.76 27.35 12.23
CA PHE A 253 -2.30 27.33 12.09
C PHE A 253 -1.82 26.65 10.79
N THR A 254 -2.70 26.05 9.99
CA THR A 254 -2.31 25.31 8.76
C THR A 254 -3.01 25.89 7.52
N PRO A 255 -2.74 27.14 7.15
CA PRO A 255 -3.40 27.78 6.00
C PRO A 255 -3.04 27.14 4.65
N GLN A 256 -2.00 26.29 4.61
CA GLN A 256 -1.53 25.61 3.40
C GLN A 256 -2.13 24.22 3.22
N ILE A 257 -3.12 23.83 4.04
CA ILE A 257 -3.75 22.52 3.92
C ILE A 257 -4.44 22.37 2.56
N LYS A 258 -4.11 21.27 1.88
CA LYS A 258 -4.63 20.90 0.56
C LYS A 258 -5.52 19.67 0.62
N SER A 259 -5.24 18.75 1.54
CA SER A 259 -6.00 17.52 1.70
C SER A 259 -6.46 17.36 3.14
N LEU A 260 -7.77 17.20 3.35
CA LEU A 260 -8.36 16.97 4.65
C LEU A 260 -9.34 15.78 4.58
N LYS A 261 -8.92 14.64 5.12
CA LYS A 261 -9.72 13.40 5.15
C LYS A 261 -10.01 12.98 6.59
N LEU A 262 -11.27 13.05 6.97
CA LEU A 262 -11.80 12.63 8.26
C LEU A 262 -12.73 11.45 7.99
N ILE A 263 -12.22 10.23 8.18
CA ILE A 263 -12.89 8.99 7.79
C ILE A 263 -13.29 8.22 9.04
N GLY A 264 -14.59 8.06 9.28
CA GLY A 264 -15.08 7.30 10.43
C GLY A 264 -14.76 8.05 11.70
N LEU A 265 -15.07 9.35 11.72
CA LEU A 265 -14.97 10.15 12.92
C LEU A 265 -15.98 9.61 13.94
N ASN A 266 -15.51 9.32 15.15
CA ASN A 266 -16.41 9.02 16.25
C ASN A 266 -16.67 10.31 17.03
N THR A 267 -17.87 10.86 16.92
CA THR A 267 -18.32 12.10 17.55
C THR A 267 -18.87 11.87 18.96
N ARG A 268 -18.75 10.68 19.54
CA ARG A 268 -19.18 10.43 20.93
C ARG A 268 -18.54 11.39 21.95
N LEU A 269 -17.32 11.87 21.67
CA LEU A 269 -16.64 12.87 22.51
C LEU A 269 -17.12 14.30 22.29
N ASP A 270 -17.75 14.58 21.16
CA ASP A 270 -18.28 15.89 20.78
C ASP A 270 -19.63 15.70 20.07
N PRO A 271 -20.72 15.46 20.81
CA PRO A 271 -22.04 15.21 20.24
C PRO A 271 -22.58 16.39 19.40
N GLU A 272 -21.97 17.57 19.55
CA GLU A 272 -22.33 18.80 18.84
C GLU A 272 -21.46 19.03 17.59
N TYR A 273 -20.78 17.99 17.09
CA TYR A 273 -19.97 18.08 15.88
C TYR A 273 -20.82 18.53 14.69
N ASP A 274 -20.56 19.75 14.19
CA ASP A 274 -21.28 20.38 13.12
C ASP A 274 -20.38 20.60 11.90
N TRP A 275 -20.56 19.77 10.89
CA TRP A 275 -19.87 19.85 9.60
C TRP A 275 -20.08 21.19 8.89
N THR A 276 -21.24 21.83 9.09
CA THR A 276 -21.55 23.16 8.55
C THR A 276 -20.60 24.19 9.13
N ARG A 277 -20.44 24.20 10.46
CA ARG A 277 -19.52 25.08 11.19
C ARG A 277 -18.07 24.89 10.74
N LEU A 278 -17.62 23.64 10.57
CA LEU A 278 -16.28 23.33 10.09
C LEU A 278 -16.03 23.88 8.67
N LEU A 279 -17.01 23.75 7.78
CA LEU A 279 -16.92 24.28 6.41
C LEU A 279 -16.89 25.81 6.39
N GLU A 280 -17.72 26.47 7.18
CA GLU A 280 -17.68 27.94 7.31
C GLU A 280 -16.34 28.41 7.89
N HIS A 281 -15.76 27.67 8.83
CA HIS A 281 -14.43 27.96 9.37
C HIS A 281 -13.33 27.84 8.31
N LEU A 282 -13.32 26.76 7.52
CA LEU A 282 -12.39 26.59 6.39
C LEU A 282 -12.51 27.75 5.39
N LYS A 283 -13.74 28.18 5.08
CA LYS A 283 -14.03 29.31 4.20
C LYS A 283 -13.56 30.64 4.80
N ALA A 284 -13.77 30.86 6.10
CA ALA A 284 -13.30 32.06 6.81
C ALA A 284 -11.76 32.16 6.80
N LEU A 285 -11.07 31.02 6.90
CA LEU A 285 -9.61 30.90 6.77
C LEU A 285 -9.11 30.98 5.32
N ARG A 286 -10.02 31.01 4.33
CA ARG A 286 -9.72 31.00 2.88
C ARG A 286 -8.91 29.77 2.45
N ILE A 287 -9.11 28.65 3.13
CA ILE A 287 -8.48 27.38 2.77
C ILE A 287 -9.20 26.82 1.54
N THR A 288 -8.43 26.42 0.53
CA THR A 288 -8.95 25.73 -0.66
C THR A 288 -8.36 24.33 -0.69
N LEU A 289 -9.22 23.32 -0.70
CA LEU A 289 -8.81 21.93 -0.68
C LEU A 289 -8.74 21.36 -2.10
N GLU A 290 -7.69 20.60 -2.37
CA GLU A 290 -7.56 19.74 -3.56
C GLU A 290 -8.29 18.40 -3.35
N ASP A 291 -8.45 17.98 -2.09
CA ASP A 291 -9.02 16.69 -1.71
C ASP A 291 -9.68 16.78 -0.32
N VAL A 292 -10.95 16.39 -0.24
CA VAL A 292 -11.74 16.49 1.00
C VAL A 292 -12.61 15.27 1.18
N TYR A 293 -12.67 14.75 2.39
CA TYR A 293 -13.61 13.68 2.72
C TYR A 293 -14.01 13.75 4.18
N PHE A 294 -15.31 13.87 4.44
CA PHE A 294 -15.87 13.90 5.79
C PHE A 294 -16.85 12.74 5.94
N PHE A 295 -16.67 11.97 7.01
CA PHE A 295 -17.51 10.83 7.30
C PHE A 295 -17.53 10.54 8.81
N GLU A 296 -18.73 10.44 9.38
CA GLU A 296 -19.02 10.21 10.80
C GLU A 296 -19.66 8.84 11.06
N TYR A 297 -19.23 8.13 12.11
CA TYR A 297 -19.83 6.86 12.50
C TYR A 297 -21.32 6.99 12.84
N GLY A 298 -22.15 6.14 12.24
CA GLY A 298 -23.56 6.00 12.59
C GLY A 298 -24.51 6.98 11.92
N GLN A 299 -24.02 8.10 11.39
CA GLN A 299 -24.86 9.06 10.66
C GLN A 299 -25.01 8.68 9.18
N GLN A 300 -26.14 8.98 8.56
CA GLN A 300 -26.29 8.84 7.10
C GLN A 300 -25.42 9.87 6.38
N SER A 301 -24.97 9.50 5.18
CA SER A 301 -24.16 10.36 4.30
C SER A 301 -24.54 11.83 4.31
N HIS A 302 -23.50 12.65 4.36
CA HIS A 302 -23.44 14.10 4.28
C HIS A 302 -23.91 14.72 2.94
N LEU A 303 -24.92 14.15 2.29
CA LEU A 303 -25.46 14.70 1.04
C LEU A 303 -25.85 16.18 1.21
N ASP A 304 -26.28 16.58 2.40
CA ASP A 304 -26.69 17.95 2.72
C ASP A 304 -25.54 18.98 2.70
N ILE A 305 -24.30 18.57 3.03
CA ILE A 305 -23.13 19.47 2.98
C ILE A 305 -22.40 19.41 1.64
N SER A 306 -22.79 18.51 0.73
CA SER A 306 -22.18 18.41 -0.60
C SER A 306 -22.12 19.74 -1.37
N PRO A 307 -23.17 20.58 -1.40
CA PRO A 307 -23.09 21.87 -2.08
C PRO A 307 -22.01 22.78 -1.50
N ARG A 308 -21.88 22.82 -0.17
CA ARG A 308 -20.87 23.62 0.55
C ARG A 308 -19.46 23.08 0.35
N LEU A 309 -19.29 21.75 0.31
CA LEU A 309 -18.01 21.11 0.01
C LEU A 309 -17.46 21.54 -1.36
N ARG A 310 -18.32 21.77 -2.36
CA ARG A 310 -17.89 22.25 -3.68
C ARG A 310 -17.31 23.67 -3.66
N GLU A 311 -17.71 24.50 -2.70
CA GLU A 311 -17.16 25.85 -2.56
C GLU A 311 -15.68 25.82 -2.12
N ILE A 312 -15.28 24.79 -1.37
CA ILE A 312 -13.94 24.65 -0.80
C ILE A 312 -13.08 23.66 -1.61
N CYS A 313 -13.69 22.67 -2.25
CA CYS A 313 -13.04 21.64 -3.07
C CYS A 313 -13.78 21.48 -4.41
N PRO A 314 -13.43 22.26 -5.44
CA PRO A 314 -14.13 22.23 -6.73
C PRO A 314 -13.79 20.99 -7.57
N THR A 315 -12.65 20.34 -7.32
CA THR A 315 -12.10 19.27 -8.19
C THR A 315 -11.72 18.01 -7.39
N ALA A 316 -12.70 17.23 -6.97
CA ALA A 316 -12.44 15.93 -6.34
C ALA A 316 -12.39 14.81 -7.40
N TRP A 317 -11.19 14.30 -7.71
CA TRP A 317 -11.00 13.15 -8.63
C TRP A 317 -10.77 11.81 -7.90
N ASP A 318 -10.55 11.90 -6.60
CA ASP A 318 -10.33 10.76 -5.72
C ASP A 318 -11.58 10.55 -4.87
N TRP A 319 -12.19 9.37 -5.03
CA TRP A 319 -13.38 8.99 -4.29
C TRP A 319 -12.98 8.13 -3.12
N THR A 320 -13.23 8.62 -1.91
CA THR A 320 -13.36 7.76 -0.74
C THR A 320 -14.84 7.58 -0.50
N LEU A 321 -15.32 6.36 -0.33
CA LEU A 321 -16.74 6.04 -0.13
C LEU A 321 -16.88 5.25 1.15
N TRP A 322 -17.95 5.45 1.91
CA TRP A 322 -18.28 4.57 3.04
C TRP A 322 -19.31 3.54 2.60
N ALA A 323 -19.05 2.27 2.90
CA ALA A 323 -19.84 1.15 2.39
C ALA A 323 -21.36 1.27 2.64
N PRO A 324 -21.86 1.58 3.85
CA PRO A 324 -23.29 1.79 4.10
C PRO A 324 -23.96 2.90 3.25
N ASP A 325 -23.18 3.87 2.75
CA ASP A 325 -23.70 4.96 1.93
C ASP A 325 -23.66 4.66 0.43
N VAL A 326 -23.02 3.56 0.02
CA VAL A 326 -22.95 3.18 -1.40
C VAL A 326 -24.33 2.72 -1.85
N THR A 327 -25.06 3.63 -2.48
CA THR A 327 -26.35 3.39 -3.12
C THR A 327 -26.28 3.66 -4.63
N PRO A 328 -27.20 3.12 -5.44
CA PRO A 328 -27.24 3.42 -6.87
C PRO A 328 -27.37 4.92 -7.17
N SER A 329 -28.21 5.64 -6.42
CA SER A 329 -28.41 7.09 -6.57
C SER A 329 -27.14 7.86 -6.22
N PHE A 330 -26.44 7.48 -5.15
CA PHE A 330 -25.17 8.11 -4.76
C PHE A 330 -24.09 7.90 -5.83
N LEU A 331 -23.92 6.67 -6.34
CA LEU A 331 -22.97 6.41 -7.42
C LEU A 331 -23.33 7.16 -8.71
N GLN A 332 -24.62 7.26 -9.05
CA GLN A 332 -25.10 8.04 -10.19
C GLN A 332 -24.79 9.54 -10.01
N GLU A 333 -25.01 10.07 -8.82
CA GLU A 333 -24.69 11.47 -8.50
C GLU A 333 -23.19 11.74 -8.59
N LEU A 334 -22.35 10.87 -8.04
CA LEU A 334 -20.90 10.96 -8.18
C LEU A 334 -20.48 10.93 -9.66
N THR A 335 -21.11 10.05 -10.44
CA THR A 335 -20.90 9.95 -11.90
C THR A 335 -21.25 11.26 -12.60
N LEU A 336 -22.36 11.92 -12.22
CA LEU A 336 -22.74 13.21 -12.81
C LEU A 336 -21.79 14.35 -12.42
N ARG A 337 -21.11 14.24 -11.27
CA ARG A 337 -20.24 15.29 -10.72
C ARG A 337 -18.81 15.25 -11.24
N THR A 338 -18.28 14.08 -11.60
CA THR A 338 -16.89 13.96 -12.08
C THR A 338 -16.83 13.42 -13.49
N SER A 339 -15.94 13.98 -14.30
CA SER A 339 -15.68 13.47 -15.66
C SER A 339 -14.88 12.16 -15.65
N PHE A 340 -14.00 11.97 -14.66
CA PHE A 340 -13.21 10.77 -14.47
C PHE A 340 -12.84 10.57 -12.99
N VAL A 341 -12.48 9.33 -12.64
CA VAL A 341 -12.04 8.95 -11.30
C VAL A 341 -10.66 8.30 -11.39
N THR A 342 -9.69 8.80 -10.61
CA THR A 342 -8.33 8.24 -10.56
C THR A 342 -8.12 7.28 -9.41
N THR A 343 -8.79 7.53 -8.28
CA THR A 343 -8.70 6.69 -7.08
C THR A 343 -10.09 6.40 -6.55
N LEU A 344 -10.35 5.14 -6.20
CA LEU A 344 -11.56 4.70 -5.53
C LEU A 344 -11.17 3.91 -4.27
N GLU A 345 -11.47 4.45 -3.09
CA GLU A 345 -11.23 3.84 -1.78
C GLU A 345 -12.59 3.58 -1.10
N LEU A 346 -12.94 2.31 -0.90
CA LEU A 346 -14.13 1.91 -0.15
C LEU A 346 -13.75 1.63 1.30
N PHE A 347 -14.26 2.45 2.20
CA PHE A 347 -14.17 2.25 3.63
C PHE A 347 -15.25 1.26 4.10
N TRP A 348 -14.81 0.11 4.62
CA TRP A 348 -15.66 -1.03 4.96
C TRP A 348 -15.78 -1.25 6.46
N LYS A 349 -16.71 -0.54 7.10
CA LYS A 349 -17.06 -0.74 8.52
C LYS A 349 -18.55 -0.49 8.72
N PRO A 350 -19.23 -1.30 9.55
CA PRO A 350 -20.66 -1.12 9.82
C PRO A 350 -20.88 0.05 10.78
N ARG A 351 -22.13 0.49 10.95
CA ARG A 351 -22.47 1.67 11.75
C ARG A 351 -22.20 1.50 13.25
N ASN A 352 -22.44 0.30 13.79
CA ASN A 352 -22.54 0.04 15.23
C ASN A 352 -21.51 -0.97 15.78
N SER A 353 -20.36 -1.15 15.13
CA SER A 353 -19.37 -2.16 15.55
C SER A 353 -18.43 -1.64 16.64
N ASP A 354 -18.84 -1.68 17.91
CA ASP A 354 -17.92 -1.51 19.03
C ASP A 354 -17.05 -2.77 19.24
N TYR A 355 -17.55 -3.97 18.89
CA TYR A 355 -16.85 -5.25 19.10
C TYR A 355 -17.17 -6.28 18.00
N ALA A 356 -16.09 -6.83 17.43
CA ALA A 356 -16.01 -7.84 16.37
C ALA A 356 -16.46 -7.37 14.96
N PRO A 357 -15.61 -7.55 13.93
CA PRO A 357 -15.95 -7.20 12.56
C PRO A 357 -17.06 -8.12 12.06
N GLN A 358 -18.31 -7.67 12.13
CA GLN A 358 -19.36 -8.16 11.26
C GLN A 358 -19.06 -7.67 9.85
N CYS A 359 -18.02 -8.22 9.24
CA CYS A 359 -17.53 -7.76 7.96
C CYS A 359 -18.48 -8.08 6.81
N CYS A 360 -19.59 -8.76 7.05
CA CYS A 360 -20.68 -8.95 6.10
C CYS A 360 -22.03 -8.67 6.75
N SER A 361 -22.13 -7.65 7.63
CA SER A 361 -23.45 -7.21 8.09
C SER A 361 -24.34 -6.87 6.88
N SER A 362 -25.65 -7.05 7.04
CA SER A 362 -26.64 -6.73 6.01
C SER A 362 -26.50 -5.28 5.50
N GLU A 363 -26.14 -4.34 6.38
CA GLU A 363 -25.82 -2.95 6.05
C GLU A 363 -24.70 -2.80 5.01
N LEU A 364 -23.69 -3.69 5.06
CA LEU A 364 -22.52 -3.62 4.20
C LEU A 364 -22.69 -4.43 2.92
N GLU A 365 -23.52 -5.48 2.94
CA GLU A 365 -23.60 -6.50 1.89
C GLU A 365 -23.77 -5.93 0.46
N HIS A 366 -24.51 -4.83 0.32
CA HIS A 366 -24.81 -4.25 -0.99
C HIS A 366 -23.65 -3.50 -1.63
N ALA A 367 -22.76 -2.91 -0.84
CA ALA A 367 -21.74 -2.02 -1.36
C ALA A 367 -20.73 -2.69 -2.30
N PRO A 368 -20.15 -3.89 -2.01
CA PRO A 368 -19.20 -4.52 -2.91
C PRO A 368 -19.87 -4.95 -4.20
N ARG A 369 -21.16 -5.32 -4.14
CA ARG A 369 -21.96 -5.65 -5.32
C ARG A 369 -22.16 -4.42 -6.22
N LEU A 370 -22.50 -3.28 -5.62
CA LEU A 370 -22.69 -2.02 -6.35
C LEU A 370 -21.38 -1.49 -6.92
N ILE A 371 -20.29 -1.54 -6.15
CA ILE A 371 -18.95 -1.17 -6.62
C ILE A 371 -18.52 -2.11 -7.74
N HIS A 372 -18.69 -3.43 -7.59
CA HIS A 372 -18.40 -4.38 -8.67
C HIS A 372 -19.20 -4.05 -9.94
N LYS A 373 -20.52 -3.83 -9.83
CA LYS A 373 -21.36 -3.43 -10.96
C LYS A 373 -20.82 -2.14 -11.60
N TYR A 374 -20.47 -1.15 -10.79
CA TYR A 374 -19.93 0.12 -11.27
C TYR A 374 -18.60 -0.05 -12.00
N LEU A 375 -17.67 -0.87 -11.47
CA LEU A 375 -16.42 -1.25 -12.14
C LEU A 375 -16.65 -1.94 -13.49
N CYS A 376 -17.77 -2.66 -13.64
CA CYS A 376 -18.13 -3.38 -14.88
C CYS A 376 -18.89 -2.51 -15.90
N THR A 377 -19.55 -1.41 -15.49
CA THR A 377 -20.44 -0.65 -16.38
C THR A 377 -20.01 0.80 -16.62
N SER A 378 -19.26 1.41 -15.71
CA SER A 378 -18.92 2.84 -15.82
C SER A 378 -17.73 3.09 -16.74
N SER A 379 -17.93 3.94 -17.74
CA SER A 379 -16.87 4.43 -18.62
C SER A 379 -15.91 5.42 -17.92
N GLN A 380 -16.32 6.03 -16.81
CA GLN A 380 -15.51 7.01 -16.08
C GLN A 380 -14.31 6.38 -15.36
N LEU A 381 -14.35 5.07 -15.16
CA LEU A 381 -13.32 4.31 -14.48
C LEU A 381 -12.20 3.83 -15.41
N VAL A 382 -12.25 4.18 -16.70
CA VAL A 382 -11.15 3.90 -17.64
C VAL A 382 -9.85 4.53 -17.15
N HIS A 383 -9.94 5.64 -16.41
CA HIS A 383 -8.80 6.34 -15.82
C HIS A 383 -8.50 5.94 -14.36
N LEU A 384 -9.23 4.96 -13.81
CA LEU A 384 -9.00 4.48 -12.45
C LEU A 384 -7.61 3.85 -12.36
N ARG A 385 -6.74 4.46 -11.56
CA ARG A 385 -5.36 4.01 -11.33
C ARG A 385 -5.21 3.25 -10.02
N SER A 386 -6.01 3.59 -9.01
CA SER A 386 -5.94 3.00 -7.67
C SER A 386 -7.32 2.58 -7.19
N LEU A 387 -7.47 1.31 -6.81
CA LEU A 387 -8.68 0.75 -6.23
C LEU A 387 -8.33 0.12 -4.89
N LYS A 388 -8.89 0.64 -3.81
CA LYS A 388 -8.82 0.06 -2.48
C LYS A 388 -10.23 -0.33 -2.07
N THR A 389 -10.57 -1.60 -2.01
CA THR A 389 -11.96 -1.99 -1.81
C THR A 389 -12.14 -3.35 -1.17
N VAL A 390 -13.39 -3.67 -0.88
CA VAL A 390 -13.81 -5.00 -0.45
C VAL A 390 -14.37 -5.76 -1.62
N ILE A 391 -13.95 -7.02 -1.77
CA ILE A 391 -14.38 -7.87 -2.88
C ILE A 391 -14.80 -9.23 -2.36
N ARG A 392 -15.91 -9.70 -2.94
CA ARG A 392 -16.39 -11.06 -2.84
C ARG A 392 -15.99 -11.79 -4.12
N PRO A 393 -15.13 -12.84 -4.05
CA PRO A 393 -14.70 -13.58 -5.24
C PRO A 393 -15.86 -14.18 -6.06
N GLU A 394 -17.04 -14.35 -5.46
CA GLU A 394 -18.30 -14.67 -6.12
C GLU A 394 -18.55 -13.77 -7.33
N PHE A 395 -18.26 -12.47 -7.20
CA PHE A 395 -18.50 -11.51 -8.28
C PHE A 395 -17.46 -11.61 -9.41
N MET A 396 -16.36 -12.32 -9.18
CA MET A 396 -15.34 -12.60 -10.18
C MET A 396 -15.52 -13.99 -10.81
N ASP A 397 -16.46 -14.80 -10.32
CA ASP A 397 -16.73 -16.14 -10.83
C ASP A 397 -17.62 -16.08 -12.08
N LEU A 398 -16.99 -15.90 -13.22
CA LEU A 398 -17.68 -15.73 -14.50
C LEU A 398 -18.49 -16.95 -14.97
N PHE A 399 -18.23 -18.11 -14.38
CA PHE A 399 -18.79 -19.40 -14.78
C PHE A 399 -19.51 -20.11 -13.63
N ASN A 400 -19.71 -19.41 -12.50
CA ASN A 400 -20.37 -19.93 -11.30
C ASN A 400 -19.81 -21.29 -10.80
N ARG A 401 -18.49 -21.47 -10.86
CA ARG A 401 -17.78 -22.72 -10.53
C ARG A 401 -17.61 -22.95 -9.03
N ARG A 402 -17.81 -21.93 -8.20
CA ARG A 402 -17.69 -22.03 -6.73
C ARG A 402 -18.73 -22.95 -6.09
N ASP A 403 -19.91 -23.06 -6.68
CA ASP A 403 -21.11 -23.61 -6.04
C ASP A 403 -21.13 -25.14 -5.90
N SER A 404 -20.09 -25.85 -6.34
CA SER A 404 -20.07 -27.33 -6.28
C SER A 404 -20.11 -27.90 -4.84
N TYR A 405 -19.69 -27.13 -3.84
CA TYR A 405 -19.60 -27.56 -2.44
C TYR A 405 -20.50 -26.76 -1.50
N ALA A 406 -21.24 -25.77 -2.02
CA ALA A 406 -22.20 -25.03 -1.24
C ALA A 406 -23.52 -25.81 -1.18
N ASP A 407 -24.20 -25.76 -0.05
CA ASP A 407 -25.57 -26.24 0.03
C ASP A 407 -26.40 -25.43 -1.00
N PRO A 408 -27.24 -26.06 -1.84
CA PRO A 408 -28.14 -25.33 -2.75
C PRO A 408 -28.96 -24.24 -2.04
N GLN A 409 -29.21 -24.37 -0.73
CA GLN A 409 -29.90 -23.36 0.06
C GLN A 409 -29.07 -22.08 0.32
N ASP A 410 -27.74 -22.15 0.22
CA ASP A 410 -26.83 -21.01 0.43
C ASP A 410 -26.67 -20.14 -0.84
N GLN A 411 -27.30 -20.50 -1.97
CA GLN A 411 -27.19 -19.71 -3.20
C GLN A 411 -28.02 -18.42 -3.09
N PRO A 412 -27.40 -17.23 -3.23
CA PRO A 412 -28.14 -15.99 -3.26
C PRO A 412 -29.09 -16.00 -4.45
N THR A 413 -30.39 -15.80 -4.21
CA THR A 413 -31.42 -15.71 -5.25
C THR A 413 -31.18 -14.58 -6.26
N THR A 414 -30.27 -13.65 -5.98
CA THR A 414 -29.94 -12.51 -6.86
C THR A 414 -28.44 -12.26 -6.97
N SER A 415 -27.65 -13.27 -7.33
CA SER A 415 -26.25 -13.05 -7.70
C SER A 415 -26.18 -12.11 -8.93
N PRO A 416 -25.34 -11.06 -8.90
CA PRO A 416 -25.18 -10.18 -10.05
C PRO A 416 -24.70 -10.98 -11.26
N LEU A 417 -25.14 -10.59 -12.46
CA LEU A 417 -24.65 -11.19 -13.70
C LEU A 417 -23.12 -11.06 -13.75
N PRO A 418 -22.39 -12.14 -14.06
CA PRO A 418 -20.94 -12.05 -14.10
C PRO A 418 -20.47 -11.08 -15.17
N ALA A 419 -19.52 -10.21 -14.82
CA ALA A 419 -19.05 -9.16 -15.70
C ALA A 419 -17.56 -8.86 -15.53
N LEU A 420 -16.97 -8.28 -16.58
CA LEU A 420 -15.58 -7.89 -16.59
C LEU A 420 -15.43 -6.43 -16.17
N TRP A 421 -14.46 -6.15 -15.31
CA TRP A 421 -14.11 -4.78 -14.97
C TRP A 421 -13.58 -4.01 -16.16
N LEU A 422 -14.08 -2.80 -16.38
CA LEU A 422 -13.67 -1.93 -17.48
C LEU A 422 -12.38 -1.14 -17.16
N CYS A 423 -11.97 -1.07 -15.90
CA CYS A 423 -10.78 -0.35 -15.44
C CYS A 423 -9.45 -1.09 -15.76
N ARG A 424 -9.21 -1.41 -17.04
CA ARG A 424 -8.02 -2.17 -17.49
C ARG A 424 -6.68 -1.46 -17.22
N GLY A 425 -6.71 -0.14 -17.06
CA GLY A 425 -5.56 0.71 -16.74
C GLY A 425 -5.20 0.77 -15.26
N LEU A 426 -5.83 -0.04 -14.40
CA LEU A 426 -5.57 -0.05 -12.97
C LEU A 426 -4.12 -0.44 -12.66
N LYS A 427 -3.44 0.38 -11.85
CA LYS A 427 -2.05 0.18 -11.43
C LYS A 427 -1.95 -0.35 -10.00
N THR A 428 -2.84 0.06 -9.12
CA THR A 428 -2.86 -0.34 -7.72
C THR A 428 -4.19 -0.98 -7.38
N LEU A 429 -4.15 -2.21 -6.87
CA LEU A 429 -5.31 -2.95 -6.37
C LEU A 429 -5.01 -3.39 -4.94
N HIS A 430 -5.67 -2.75 -3.97
CA HIS A 430 -5.70 -3.20 -2.58
C HIS A 430 -7.08 -3.74 -2.27
N VAL A 431 -7.16 -5.02 -1.92
CA VAL A 431 -8.45 -5.68 -1.73
C VAL A 431 -8.48 -6.42 -0.41
N GLU A 432 -9.56 -6.24 0.32
CA GLU A 432 -9.93 -7.15 1.39
C GLU A 432 -10.93 -8.16 0.84
N LEU A 433 -10.58 -9.44 0.92
CA LEU A 433 -11.39 -10.52 0.37
C LEU A 433 -12.24 -11.15 1.45
N HIS A 434 -13.56 -11.17 1.24
CA HIS A 434 -14.52 -11.81 2.14
C HIS A 434 -15.20 -13.04 1.49
N GLY A 435 -15.76 -13.92 2.32
CA GLY A 435 -16.45 -15.14 1.87
C GLY A 435 -15.54 -16.37 1.75
N ARG A 436 -16.07 -17.46 1.18
CA ARG A 436 -15.30 -18.70 0.93
C ARG A 436 -14.49 -18.53 -0.35
N HIS A 437 -13.18 -18.39 -0.28
CA HIS A 437 -12.41 -18.03 -1.47
C HIS A 437 -12.09 -19.21 -2.37
N CYS A 438 -12.29 -19.05 -3.68
CA CYS A 438 -11.59 -19.82 -4.69
C CYS A 438 -10.43 -18.96 -5.20
N SER A 439 -9.24 -19.17 -4.61
CA SER A 439 -8.01 -18.43 -4.94
C SER A 439 -7.72 -18.39 -6.45
N ARG A 440 -8.01 -19.49 -7.16
CA ARG A 440 -7.88 -19.59 -8.61
C ARG A 440 -8.75 -18.59 -9.37
N ILE A 441 -9.98 -18.35 -8.92
CA ILE A 441 -10.89 -17.37 -9.53
C ILE A 441 -10.31 -15.98 -9.37
N PHE A 442 -9.95 -15.59 -8.14
CA PHE A 442 -9.41 -14.27 -7.88
C PHE A 442 -8.11 -14.02 -8.67
N PHE A 443 -7.11 -14.91 -8.54
CA PHE A 443 -5.83 -14.74 -9.22
C PHE A 443 -5.95 -14.83 -10.75
N GLY A 444 -6.78 -15.74 -11.26
CA GLY A 444 -7.02 -15.91 -12.68
C GLY A 444 -7.77 -14.75 -13.31
N TYR A 445 -8.71 -14.12 -12.59
CA TYR A 445 -9.43 -12.94 -13.02
C TYR A 445 -8.48 -11.74 -13.06
N VAL A 446 -7.81 -11.44 -11.94
CA VAL A 446 -6.88 -10.30 -11.83
C VAL A 446 -5.78 -10.35 -12.88
N SER A 447 -5.19 -11.53 -13.15
CA SER A 447 -4.07 -11.64 -14.09
C SER A 447 -4.42 -11.33 -15.55
N ARG A 448 -5.70 -11.43 -15.94
CA ARG A 448 -6.18 -11.20 -17.32
C ARG A 448 -6.93 -9.89 -17.45
N VAL A 449 -7.73 -9.54 -16.45
CA VAL A 449 -8.58 -8.34 -16.45
C VAL A 449 -7.75 -7.09 -16.20
N LEU A 450 -6.66 -7.19 -15.44
CA LEU A 450 -5.84 -6.06 -14.99
C LEU A 450 -4.37 -6.21 -15.41
N PRO A 451 -4.07 -6.24 -16.71
CA PRO A 451 -2.71 -6.53 -17.20
C PRO A 451 -1.68 -5.45 -16.83
N GLN A 452 -2.13 -4.23 -16.51
CA GLN A 452 -1.28 -3.07 -16.17
C GLN A 452 -0.97 -2.94 -14.67
N LEU A 453 -1.35 -3.93 -13.87
CA LEU A 453 -1.22 -3.86 -12.42
C LEU A 453 0.25 -3.82 -11.98
N GLU A 454 0.62 -2.78 -11.23
CA GLU A 454 1.96 -2.56 -10.66
C GLU A 454 2.03 -2.97 -9.18
N GLU A 455 0.94 -2.84 -8.45
CA GLU A 455 0.83 -3.17 -7.02
C GLU A 455 -0.45 -3.94 -6.73
N LEU A 456 -0.31 -5.13 -6.14
CA LEU A 456 -1.40 -5.97 -5.66
C LEU A 456 -1.21 -6.22 -4.17
N PHE A 457 -2.17 -5.77 -3.37
CA PHE A 457 -2.29 -6.12 -1.96
C PHE A 457 -3.60 -6.85 -1.72
N VAL A 458 -3.52 -8.10 -1.30
CA VAL A 458 -4.64 -8.91 -0.87
C VAL A 458 -4.60 -9.06 0.65
N HIS A 459 -5.60 -8.50 1.32
CA HIS A 459 -5.87 -8.70 2.74
C HIS A 459 -6.99 -9.73 2.91
N ILE A 460 -6.82 -10.67 3.83
CA ILE A 460 -7.82 -11.68 4.18
C ILE A 460 -8.15 -11.46 5.66
N PRO A 461 -9.41 -11.12 5.99
CA PRO A 461 -9.80 -10.86 7.37
C PRO A 461 -9.68 -12.14 8.20
N GLN A 462 -9.57 -11.99 9.52
CA GLN A 462 -9.39 -13.15 10.41
C GLN A 462 -10.63 -14.04 10.41
N VAL A 463 -11.80 -13.40 10.41
CA VAL A 463 -13.11 -14.02 10.50
C VAL A 463 -14.05 -13.30 9.54
N CYS A 464 -14.96 -14.05 8.92
CA CYS A 464 -16.12 -13.51 8.25
C CYS A 464 -17.41 -14.08 8.83
N LYS A 465 -18.48 -13.30 8.82
CA LYS A 465 -19.82 -13.76 9.17
C LYS A 465 -20.78 -13.35 8.04
N PRO A 466 -21.01 -14.22 7.03
CA PRO A 466 -21.77 -13.87 5.82
C PRO A 466 -23.17 -13.29 6.08
N HIS A 467 -23.86 -13.84 7.10
CA HIS A 467 -25.19 -13.44 7.54
C HIS A 467 -25.29 -13.47 9.07
N GLU A 468 -26.22 -12.73 9.66
CA GLU A 468 -26.39 -12.66 11.13
C GLU A 468 -26.63 -14.03 11.77
N ASP A 469 -27.29 -14.96 11.07
CA ASP A 469 -27.56 -16.31 11.58
C ASP A 469 -26.50 -17.35 11.16
N SER A 470 -25.60 -16.99 10.26
CA SER A 470 -24.58 -17.92 9.76
C SER A 470 -23.42 -18.10 10.77
N PRO A 471 -22.79 -19.29 10.82
CA PRO A 471 -21.59 -19.48 11.61
C PRO A 471 -20.45 -18.60 11.07
N PHE A 472 -19.56 -18.21 11.97
CA PHE A 472 -18.31 -17.58 11.59
C PHE A 472 -17.51 -18.51 10.67
N ILE A 473 -17.04 -17.97 9.55
CA ILE A 473 -16.12 -18.64 8.64
C ILE A 473 -14.73 -18.02 8.76
N TYR A 474 -13.71 -18.84 8.57
CA TYR A 474 -12.32 -18.40 8.55
C TYR A 474 -11.87 -18.41 7.09
N PRO A 475 -11.88 -17.26 6.39
CA PRO A 475 -11.48 -17.23 5.00
C PRO A 475 -10.01 -17.64 4.85
N VAL A 476 -9.74 -18.52 3.89
CA VAL A 476 -8.39 -18.99 3.58
C VAL A 476 -8.09 -18.67 2.13
N MET A 477 -6.96 -17.98 1.90
CA MET A 477 -6.38 -17.85 0.57
C MET A 477 -5.26 -18.87 0.40
N HIS A 478 -5.43 -19.71 -0.60
CA HIS A 478 -4.48 -20.72 -0.98
C HIS A 478 -3.44 -20.14 -1.94
N VAL A 479 -2.21 -19.92 -1.47
CA VAL A 479 -1.09 -19.41 -2.28
C VAL A 479 -0.21 -20.50 -2.88
N HIS A 480 -0.55 -21.77 -2.63
CA HIS A 480 0.13 -22.92 -3.20
C HIS A 480 -0.20 -23.08 -4.71
N LEU A 481 0.45 -24.02 -5.41
CA LEU A 481 0.30 -24.10 -6.88
C LEU A 481 -1.15 -24.36 -7.31
N GLN A 482 -1.81 -25.36 -6.72
CA GLN A 482 -3.24 -25.63 -6.97
C GLN A 482 -4.14 -24.45 -6.58
N GLY A 483 -3.72 -23.60 -5.63
CA GLY A 483 -4.40 -22.36 -5.29
C GLY A 483 -4.35 -21.28 -6.38
N GLY A 484 -3.51 -21.43 -7.40
CA GLY A 484 -3.49 -20.56 -8.58
C GLY A 484 -2.69 -19.27 -8.42
N LEU A 485 -1.84 -19.12 -7.40
CA LEU A 485 -0.97 -17.95 -7.30
C LEU A 485 -0.09 -17.77 -8.55
N CYS A 486 0.31 -18.88 -9.19
CA CYS A 486 1.07 -18.86 -10.44
C CYS A 486 0.34 -18.18 -11.60
N LEU A 487 -0.98 -18.06 -11.57
CA LEU A 487 -1.76 -17.36 -12.59
C LEU A 487 -1.37 -15.88 -12.68
N LEU A 488 -0.90 -15.29 -11.57
CA LEU A 488 -0.38 -13.92 -11.54
C LEU A 488 0.92 -13.75 -12.35
N SER A 489 1.60 -14.83 -12.73
CA SER A 489 2.87 -14.79 -13.48
C SER A 489 2.83 -13.98 -14.77
N ARG A 490 1.64 -13.80 -15.35
CA ARG A 490 1.38 -13.01 -16.56
C ARG A 490 1.39 -11.50 -16.33
N LEU A 491 1.33 -11.03 -15.09
CA LEU A 491 1.37 -9.60 -14.76
C LEU A 491 2.80 -9.05 -14.90
N LYS A 492 3.16 -8.64 -16.13
CA LYS A 492 4.51 -8.17 -16.49
C LYS A 492 4.95 -6.94 -15.71
N TYR A 493 4.00 -6.09 -15.31
CA TYR A 493 4.26 -4.84 -14.61
C TYR A 493 4.16 -4.96 -13.09
N LEU A 494 3.80 -6.12 -12.54
CA LEU A 494 3.62 -6.28 -11.10
C LEU A 494 4.96 -6.15 -10.37
N ARG A 495 5.13 -5.05 -9.64
CA ARG A 495 6.34 -4.72 -8.87
C ARG A 495 6.20 -5.09 -7.40
N ARG A 496 4.99 -5.02 -6.87
CA ARG A 496 4.70 -5.23 -5.44
C ARG A 496 3.54 -6.21 -5.29
N LEU A 497 3.82 -7.34 -4.65
CA LEU A 497 2.81 -8.34 -4.31
C LEU A 497 2.78 -8.57 -2.80
N ARG A 498 1.63 -8.29 -2.17
CA ARG A 498 1.36 -8.69 -0.79
C ARG A 498 0.11 -9.55 -0.76
N VAL A 499 0.21 -10.71 -0.10
CA VAL A 499 -0.96 -11.53 0.24
C VAL A 499 -0.86 -11.80 1.73
N ALA A 500 -1.77 -11.28 2.52
CA ALA A 500 -1.69 -11.32 3.97
C ALA A 500 -3.03 -11.72 4.58
N SER A 501 -2.98 -12.56 5.61
CA SER A 501 -4.14 -12.91 6.43
C SER A 501 -3.99 -12.28 7.81
N ALA A 502 -5.08 -11.74 8.34
CA ALA A 502 -5.19 -11.34 9.74
C ALA A 502 -5.25 -12.55 10.68
N SER A 503 -5.43 -13.77 10.16
CA SER A 503 -5.39 -14.98 10.98
C SER A 503 -3.97 -15.26 11.49
N HIS A 504 -3.78 -15.11 12.81
CA HIS A 504 -2.55 -15.51 13.49
C HIS A 504 -2.32 -17.02 13.48
N GLN A 505 -3.40 -17.81 13.35
CA GLN A 505 -3.34 -19.27 13.37
C GLN A 505 -2.91 -19.85 12.02
N TYR A 506 -3.33 -19.21 10.93
CA TYR A 506 -3.14 -19.71 9.57
C TYR A 506 -2.47 -18.65 8.69
N GLY A 507 -1.14 -18.57 8.76
CA GLY A 507 -0.39 -17.79 7.79
C GLY A 507 -0.71 -18.26 6.36
N VAL A 508 -0.77 -17.35 5.40
CA VAL A 508 -1.21 -17.67 4.02
C VAL A 508 -0.31 -18.73 3.35
N THR A 509 0.95 -18.83 3.77
CA THR A 509 1.92 -19.84 3.29
C THR A 509 1.92 -21.12 4.11
N ASN A 510 0.98 -21.31 5.04
CA ASN A 510 0.91 -22.53 5.82
C ASN A 510 0.66 -23.73 4.89
N GLY A 511 1.38 -24.83 5.10
CA GLY A 511 1.35 -26.00 4.22
C GLY A 511 2.05 -25.81 2.87
N CYS A 512 2.52 -24.61 2.52
CA CYS A 512 3.25 -24.40 1.28
C CYS A 512 4.64 -25.04 1.34
N SER A 513 4.97 -25.74 0.28
CA SER A 513 6.27 -26.31 0.01
C SER A 513 7.12 -25.35 -0.83
N LYS A 514 8.45 -25.56 -0.83
CA LYS A 514 9.37 -24.65 -1.53
C LYS A 514 9.12 -24.57 -3.05
N MET A 515 8.76 -25.69 -3.69
CA MET A 515 8.52 -25.72 -5.14
C MET A 515 7.28 -24.93 -5.57
N GLU A 516 6.37 -24.65 -4.65
CA GLU A 516 5.10 -24.00 -4.96
C GLU A 516 5.21 -22.49 -5.09
N LEU A 517 6.25 -21.88 -4.53
CA LEU A 517 6.49 -20.44 -4.61
C LEU A 517 7.82 -20.09 -5.31
N ASN A 518 8.78 -21.01 -5.36
CA ASN A 518 10.10 -20.69 -5.91
C ASN A 518 10.12 -20.48 -7.43
N TRP A 519 9.04 -20.80 -8.15
CA TRP A 519 8.92 -20.53 -9.58
C TRP A 519 9.03 -19.03 -9.91
N MET A 520 8.74 -18.16 -8.94
CA MET A 520 8.96 -16.71 -9.03
C MET A 520 10.43 -16.34 -9.18
N LEU A 521 11.36 -17.23 -8.81
CA LEU A 521 12.79 -17.00 -8.85
C LEU A 521 13.45 -17.79 -9.99
N PRO A 522 14.50 -17.25 -10.62
CA PRO A 522 15.33 -18.04 -11.56
C PRO A 522 15.84 -19.36 -10.95
N SER A 523 16.19 -19.35 -9.66
CA SER A 523 16.69 -20.55 -8.97
C SER A 523 15.64 -21.67 -8.81
N GLY A 524 14.35 -21.34 -8.79
CA GLY A 524 13.26 -22.32 -8.72
C GLY A 524 12.71 -22.77 -10.08
N ARG A 525 13.25 -22.22 -11.18
CA ARG A 525 12.96 -22.64 -12.56
C ARG A 525 13.92 -23.73 -13.07
N ARG A 526 14.78 -24.29 -12.21
CA ARG A 526 15.70 -25.40 -12.56
C ARG A 526 14.96 -26.74 -12.69
N ASP A 527 15.51 -27.67 -13.46
CA ASP A 527 14.88 -28.97 -13.80
C ASP A 527 14.47 -29.82 -12.59
N LYS A 528 15.19 -29.72 -11.48
CA LYS A 528 14.80 -30.37 -10.22
C LYS A 528 13.39 -29.93 -9.80
N PHE A 529 13.13 -28.63 -9.80
CA PHE A 529 11.84 -28.07 -9.37
C PHE A 529 10.77 -28.24 -10.45
N LYS A 530 11.13 -28.19 -11.75
CA LYS A 530 10.22 -28.56 -12.84
C LYS A 530 9.70 -29.99 -12.68
N ARG A 531 10.59 -30.96 -12.42
CA ARG A 531 10.20 -32.36 -12.14
C ARG A 531 9.27 -32.48 -10.92
N GLN A 532 9.55 -31.74 -9.85
CA GLN A 532 8.67 -31.72 -8.66
C GLN A 532 7.28 -31.14 -8.98
N ARG A 533 7.20 -30.03 -9.73
CA ARG A 533 5.92 -29.46 -10.17
C ARG A 533 5.15 -30.41 -11.09
N ARG A 534 5.82 -31.06 -12.04
CA ARG A 534 5.19 -32.07 -12.90
C ARG A 534 4.66 -33.28 -12.12
N ALA A 535 5.40 -33.73 -11.11
CA ALA A 535 4.94 -34.79 -10.21
C ALA A 535 3.70 -34.34 -9.40
N GLU A 536 3.70 -33.10 -8.92
CA GLU A 536 2.55 -32.51 -8.22
C GLU A 536 1.33 -32.39 -9.14
N MET A 537 1.49 -31.86 -10.35
CA MET A 537 0.42 -31.84 -11.38
C MET A 537 -0.07 -33.24 -11.72
N GLY A 538 0.80 -34.27 -11.66
CA GLY A 538 0.40 -35.66 -11.83
C GLY A 538 -0.62 -36.13 -10.79
N LYS A 539 -0.57 -35.61 -9.56
CA LYS A 539 -1.55 -35.91 -8.50
C LYS A 539 -2.89 -35.23 -8.74
N TRP A 540 -2.91 -34.16 -9.53
CA TRP A 540 -4.12 -33.40 -9.82
C TRP A 540 -5.03 -34.08 -10.83
N ARG A 541 -4.59 -35.15 -11.51
CA ARG A 541 -5.37 -35.80 -12.58
C ARG A 541 -6.79 -36.15 -12.16
N MET A 542 -6.96 -36.81 -11.02
CA MET A 542 -8.30 -37.15 -10.50
C MET A 542 -9.16 -35.90 -10.28
N MET A 543 -8.63 -34.87 -9.61
CA MET A 543 -9.35 -33.61 -9.38
C MET A 543 -9.69 -32.89 -10.70
N ARG A 544 -8.79 -32.97 -11.70
CA ARG A 544 -9.01 -32.40 -13.04
C ARG A 544 -10.11 -33.16 -13.77
N ASP A 545 -10.10 -34.50 -13.72
CA ASP A 545 -11.15 -35.31 -14.33
C ASP A 545 -12.52 -35.05 -13.69
N GLU A 546 -12.57 -34.85 -12.37
CA GLU A 546 -13.78 -34.43 -11.64
C GLU A 546 -14.25 -33.01 -12.02
N GLU A 547 -13.32 -32.07 -12.23
CA GLU A 547 -13.64 -30.73 -12.76
C GLU A 547 -14.19 -30.81 -14.19
N ASP A 548 -13.56 -31.56 -15.09
CA ASP A 548 -14.00 -31.72 -16.48
C ASP A 548 -15.38 -32.40 -16.57
N GLN A 549 -15.64 -33.41 -15.71
CA GLN A 549 -16.95 -34.05 -15.63
C GLN A 549 -18.03 -33.05 -15.18
N ARG A 550 -17.74 -32.23 -14.17
CA ARG A 550 -18.66 -31.17 -13.72
C ARG A 550 -18.92 -30.13 -14.81
N GLU A 551 -17.88 -29.70 -15.52
CA GLU A 551 -18.00 -28.78 -16.66
C GLU A 551 -18.85 -29.36 -17.80
N THR A 552 -18.80 -30.68 -18.01
CA THR A 552 -19.63 -31.37 -19.01
C THR A 552 -21.09 -31.51 -18.56
N MET A 553 -21.33 -31.66 -17.25
CA MET A 553 -22.68 -31.79 -16.67
C MET A 553 -23.40 -30.44 -16.51
N LEU A 554 -22.66 -29.33 -16.47
CA LEU A 554 -23.27 -27.99 -16.40
C LEU A 554 -24.16 -27.78 -17.65
N PRO A 555 -25.46 -27.44 -17.47
CA PRO A 555 -26.39 -27.25 -18.57
C PRO A 555 -25.79 -26.34 -19.64
N SER A 556 -25.82 -26.79 -20.89
CA SER A 556 -25.22 -26.08 -22.01
C SER A 556 -25.74 -24.63 -22.06
N ARG A 557 -24.88 -23.69 -21.65
CA ARG A 557 -25.08 -22.24 -21.58
C ARG A 557 -26.10 -21.77 -20.53
N GLN A 558 -25.60 -21.49 -19.33
CA GLN A 558 -25.84 -20.13 -18.83
C GLN A 558 -25.41 -19.18 -19.96
N GLN A 559 -26.34 -18.43 -20.54
CA GLN A 559 -26.04 -17.56 -21.67
C GLN A 559 -24.89 -16.64 -21.27
N LEU A 560 -23.71 -16.86 -21.85
CA LEU A 560 -22.60 -15.92 -21.68
C LEU A 560 -23.15 -14.52 -22.00
N PRO A 561 -22.82 -13.51 -21.19
CA PRO A 561 -23.23 -12.15 -21.45
C PRO A 561 -22.95 -11.81 -22.91
N ARG A 562 -23.90 -11.19 -23.61
CA ARG A 562 -23.69 -10.75 -24.99
C ARG A 562 -22.47 -9.83 -24.99
N ILE A 563 -21.38 -10.30 -25.61
CA ILE A 563 -20.12 -9.56 -25.63
C ILE A 563 -20.29 -8.41 -26.61
N GLU A 564 -20.47 -7.20 -26.09
CA GLU A 564 -20.71 -6.01 -26.92
C GLU A 564 -19.40 -5.46 -27.54
N ARG A 565 -18.25 -5.74 -26.92
CA ARG A 565 -16.94 -5.20 -27.31
C ARG A 565 -15.97 -6.31 -27.71
N GLU A 566 -15.31 -6.15 -28.86
CA GLU A 566 -14.33 -7.12 -29.37
C GLU A 566 -13.17 -7.36 -28.39
N ALA A 567 -12.65 -6.28 -27.75
CA ALA A 567 -11.59 -6.40 -26.74
C ALA A 567 -12.00 -7.26 -25.53
N ASP A 568 -13.29 -7.26 -25.17
CA ASP A 568 -13.78 -8.13 -24.11
C ASP A 568 -13.87 -9.59 -24.59
N ALA A 569 -14.11 -9.84 -25.88
CA ALA A 569 -14.17 -11.20 -26.43
C ALA A 569 -12.84 -11.96 -26.27
N GLU A 570 -11.71 -11.27 -26.48
CA GLU A 570 -10.39 -11.86 -26.24
C GLU A 570 -10.19 -12.21 -24.76
N ILE A 571 -10.55 -11.30 -23.85
CA ILE A 571 -10.42 -11.52 -22.41
C ILE A 571 -11.32 -12.67 -21.94
N TRP A 572 -12.56 -12.74 -22.46
CA TRP A 572 -13.48 -13.85 -22.22
C TRP A 572 -12.89 -15.19 -22.69
N ALA A 573 -12.30 -15.22 -23.88
CA ALA A 573 -11.63 -16.43 -24.39
C ALA A 573 -10.45 -16.86 -23.50
N GLN A 574 -9.67 -15.90 -23.01
CA GLN A 574 -8.58 -16.16 -22.06
C GLN A 574 -9.09 -16.67 -20.70
N LEU A 575 -10.29 -16.25 -20.29
CA LEU A 575 -10.93 -16.61 -19.01
C LEU A 575 -11.74 -17.91 -19.08
N ARG A 576 -11.85 -18.60 -20.22
CA ARG A 576 -12.64 -19.84 -20.36
C ARG A 576 -12.39 -20.89 -19.26
N ASN A 577 -11.15 -20.98 -18.78
CA ASN A 577 -10.71 -21.94 -17.76
C ASN A 577 -10.65 -21.34 -16.33
N LEU A 578 -11.18 -20.13 -16.12
CA LEU A 578 -11.11 -19.40 -14.85
C LEU A 578 -11.61 -20.25 -13.67
N GLY A 579 -10.76 -20.44 -12.67
CA GLY A 579 -11.13 -21.21 -11.48
C GLY A 579 -10.90 -22.72 -11.59
N LEU A 580 -10.49 -23.24 -12.75
CA LEU A 580 -10.18 -24.67 -12.97
C LEU A 580 -8.68 -24.96 -12.77
N LEU A 581 -8.35 -26.23 -12.51
CA LEU A 581 -6.98 -26.76 -12.41
C LEU A 581 -6.28 -26.70 -13.77
N LEU A 582 -7.05 -26.87 -14.84
CA LEU A 582 -6.54 -26.80 -16.21
C LEU A 582 -5.81 -25.47 -16.47
N ASP A 583 -6.35 -24.35 -15.99
CA ASP A 583 -5.71 -23.03 -16.13
C ASP A 583 -4.36 -22.97 -15.40
N VAL A 584 -4.34 -23.48 -14.17
CA VAL A 584 -3.12 -23.56 -13.36
C VAL A 584 -2.08 -24.45 -14.04
N GLU A 585 -2.48 -25.61 -14.55
CA GLU A 585 -1.60 -26.56 -15.24
C GLU A 585 -1.00 -25.95 -16.51
N GLU A 586 -1.81 -25.27 -17.34
CA GLU A 586 -1.35 -24.57 -18.53
C GLU A 586 -0.27 -23.53 -18.20
N VAL A 587 -0.52 -22.68 -17.19
CA VAL A 587 0.45 -21.67 -16.76
C VAL A 587 1.72 -22.29 -16.18
N VAL A 588 1.62 -23.37 -15.41
CA VAL A 588 2.81 -24.07 -14.88
C VAL A 588 3.64 -24.70 -16.00
N LYS A 589 2.99 -25.30 -17.02
CA LYS A 589 3.67 -25.81 -18.23
C LYS A 589 4.37 -24.68 -18.99
N GLU A 590 3.70 -23.53 -19.13
CA GLU A 590 4.25 -22.33 -19.76
C GLU A 590 5.53 -21.88 -19.00
N ILE A 591 5.50 -21.83 -17.66
CA ILE A 591 6.66 -21.44 -16.82
C ILE A 591 7.79 -22.47 -16.98
N ASP A 592 7.46 -23.75 -16.98
CA ASP A 592 8.43 -24.85 -17.08
C ASP A 592 9.04 -24.98 -18.47
N SER A 593 8.36 -24.49 -19.53
CA SER A 593 8.90 -24.44 -20.89
C SER A 593 10.11 -23.51 -21.00
N GLY A 594 10.18 -22.47 -20.17
CA GLY A 594 11.19 -21.42 -20.25
C GLY A 594 10.92 -20.37 -21.33
N GLY A 595 9.80 -20.46 -22.06
CA GLY A 595 9.41 -19.52 -23.11
C GLY A 595 9.00 -18.14 -22.60
N PHE A 596 8.73 -17.99 -21.29
CA PHE A 596 8.48 -16.69 -20.68
C PHE A 596 9.10 -16.55 -19.29
N GLU A 597 9.35 -15.30 -18.88
CA GLU A 597 9.80 -14.96 -17.54
C GLU A 597 8.59 -14.57 -16.67
N PRO A 598 8.31 -15.33 -15.59
CA PRO A 598 7.21 -14.99 -14.69
C PRO A 598 7.57 -13.78 -13.83
N LEU A 599 6.64 -12.82 -13.72
CA LEU A 599 6.77 -11.63 -12.86
C LEU A 599 8.11 -10.87 -13.03
N PRO A 600 8.49 -10.46 -14.26
CA PRO A 600 9.81 -9.90 -14.54
C PRO A 600 10.10 -8.60 -13.78
N SER A 601 9.05 -7.86 -13.39
CA SER A 601 9.17 -6.59 -12.67
C SER A 601 9.05 -6.72 -11.15
N LEU A 602 8.89 -7.93 -10.58
CA LEU A 602 8.60 -8.09 -9.16
C LEU A 602 9.82 -7.72 -8.30
N GLU A 603 9.69 -6.61 -7.58
CA GLU A 603 10.72 -6.08 -6.70
C GLU A 603 10.47 -6.43 -5.24
N ARG A 604 9.20 -6.56 -4.86
CA ARG A 604 8.74 -6.57 -3.47
C ARG A 604 7.65 -7.63 -3.27
N LEU A 605 7.86 -8.48 -2.28
CA LEU A 605 6.98 -9.59 -1.91
C LEU A 605 6.78 -9.60 -0.38
N SER A 606 5.55 -9.84 0.07
CA SER A 606 5.24 -10.14 1.47
C SER A 606 4.10 -11.13 1.56
N PHE A 607 4.24 -12.14 2.42
CA PHE A 607 3.15 -13.04 2.80
C PHE A 607 2.66 -12.84 4.23
N SER A 608 3.01 -11.70 4.84
CA SER A 608 2.77 -11.40 6.24
C SER A 608 2.08 -10.06 6.39
N LEU A 609 1.04 -10.02 7.22
CA LEU A 609 0.39 -8.78 7.65
C LEU A 609 1.29 -8.01 8.63
N ILE A 610 1.98 -8.76 9.49
CA ILE A 610 2.77 -8.23 10.59
C ILE A 610 4.02 -7.51 10.08
N THR A 611 4.45 -7.73 8.84
CA THR A 611 5.63 -7.03 8.28
C THR A 611 5.19 -6.02 7.20
N PRO A 612 5.13 -4.72 7.50
CA PRO A 612 4.85 -3.65 6.56
C PRO A 612 6.00 -3.49 5.56
N GLU A 613 7.22 -3.93 5.89
CA GLU A 613 8.28 -4.06 4.90
C GLU A 613 7.97 -5.21 3.94
N MET A 614 7.82 -4.88 2.66
CA MET A 614 7.91 -5.87 1.60
C MET A 614 9.38 -6.12 1.25
N LYS A 615 9.79 -7.37 1.21
CA LYS A 615 11.19 -7.75 0.96
C LYS A 615 11.39 -8.12 -0.51
N HIS A 616 12.64 -8.19 -0.95
CA HIS A 616 12.93 -8.81 -2.23
C HIS A 616 12.44 -10.28 -2.24
N PRO A 617 11.93 -10.79 -3.37
CA PRO A 617 11.38 -12.15 -3.47
C PRO A 617 12.30 -13.24 -2.89
N GLU A 618 13.61 -13.17 -3.12
CA GLU A 618 14.58 -14.14 -2.58
C GLU A 618 14.63 -14.13 -1.05
N ALA A 619 14.63 -12.93 -0.46
CA ALA A 619 14.68 -12.75 0.98
C ALA A 619 13.37 -13.19 1.63
N GLU A 620 12.24 -12.88 1.00
CA GLU A 620 10.92 -13.28 1.51
C GLU A 620 10.75 -14.79 1.45
N LEU A 621 11.01 -15.43 0.31
CA LEU A 621 10.91 -16.89 0.20
C LEU A 621 11.90 -17.62 1.12
N LYS A 622 13.08 -17.04 1.37
CA LYS A 622 14.00 -17.57 2.39
C LYS A 622 13.41 -17.50 3.80
N ASN A 623 12.64 -16.45 4.13
CA ASN A 623 11.95 -16.33 5.41
C ASN A 623 10.81 -17.34 5.52
N VAL A 624 9.95 -17.43 4.49
CA VAL A 624 8.82 -18.37 4.43
C VAL A 624 9.28 -19.81 4.65
N PHE A 625 10.37 -20.23 4.00
CA PHE A 625 10.89 -21.60 4.08
C PHE A 625 12.06 -21.76 5.06
N ARG A 626 12.27 -20.82 5.99
CA ARG A 626 13.29 -20.97 7.03
C ARG A 626 12.91 -22.16 7.89
N LYS A 627 13.75 -23.20 7.92
CA LYS A 627 13.56 -24.35 8.82
C LYS A 627 13.38 -23.80 10.24
N LYS A 628 12.17 -23.88 10.79
CA LYS A 628 11.95 -23.68 12.21
C LYS A 628 12.84 -24.72 12.89
N LYS A 629 13.90 -24.29 13.57
CA LYS A 629 14.66 -25.19 14.44
C LYS A 629 13.62 -25.69 15.46
N LYS A 630 13.30 -26.98 15.38
CA LYS A 630 12.41 -27.63 16.35
C LYS A 630 13.07 -27.60 17.72
#